data_AF-A0A392U9Z4-F1
#
_entry.id   AF-A0A392U9Z4-F1
#
_cell.length_a   1.000
_cell.length_b   1.000
_cell.length_c   1.000
_cell.angle_alpha   90.00
_cell.angle_beta   90.00
_cell.angle_gamma   90.00
#
_symmetry.space_group_name_H-M   'P 1'
#
loop_
_entity.id
_entity.type
_entity.pdbx_description
1 polymer ?
#
loop_
_entity_poly.entity_id
_entity_poly.type
_entity_poly.pdbx_seq_one_letter_code
_entity_poly.pdbx_strand_id
1 'polypeptide(L)' 'MERLVLIKEGKEVDFEVDGNGVVRYRGRVCVPDVPELRKMILEEGHRSGLSIHP' A
#
# COMPACT_ATOMS: atom_id res chain seq x y z
N MET A 1 -14.31 0.35 -4.02
CA MET A 1 -14.84 0.96 -2.77
C MET A 1 -15.28 -0.08 -1.75
N GLU A 2 -15.80 -1.23 -2.16
CA GLU A 2 -16.41 -2.24 -1.25
C GLU A 2 -15.46 -2.79 -0.18
N ARG A 3 -14.19 -3.06 -0.53
CA ARG A 3 -13.22 -3.68 0.39
C ARG A 3 -12.82 -2.78 1.58
N LEU A 4 -12.86 -1.45 1.43
CA LEU A 4 -12.58 -0.52 2.53
C LEU A 4 -13.63 -0.61 3.65
N VAL A 5 -14.88 -0.91 3.28
CA VAL A 5 -15.97 -1.08 4.26
C VAL A 5 -15.71 -2.33 5.10
N LEU A 6 -15.34 -3.45 4.47
CA LEU A 6 -15.03 -4.70 5.16
C LEU A 6 -13.85 -4.57 6.13
N ILE A 7 -12.83 -3.78 5.75
CA ILE A 7 -11.69 -3.48 6.63
C ILE A 7 -12.15 -2.66 7.84
N LYS A 8 -12.97 -1.62 7.63
CA LYS A 8 -13.53 -0.81 8.73
C LYS A 8 -14.45 -1.59 9.66
N GLU A 9 -15.15 -2.59 9.12
CA GLU A 9 -15.99 -3.51 9.89
C GLU A 9 -15.19 -4.61 10.62
N GLY A 10 -13.86 -4.64 10.47
CA GLY A 10 -13.00 -5.63 11.11
C GLY A 10 -13.14 -7.05 10.54
N LYS A 11 -13.76 -7.20 9.35
CA LYS A 11 -13.96 -8.50 8.69
C LYS A 11 -12.72 -8.98 7.93
N GLU A 12 -11.76 -8.10 7.71
CA GLU A 12 -10.51 -8.35 7.01
C GLU A 12 -9.34 -8.28 8.01
N VAL A 13 -9.05 -9.38 8.70
CA VAL A 13 -8.07 -9.42 9.81
C VAL A 13 -6.61 -9.16 9.38
N ASP A 14 -6.30 -9.41 8.11
CA ASP A 14 -4.97 -9.15 7.56
C ASP A 14 -4.77 -7.68 7.14
N PHE A 15 -5.85 -6.90 7.12
CA PHE A 15 -5.85 -5.51 6.70
C PHE A 15 -6.15 -4.57 7.87
N GLU A 16 -5.47 -3.44 7.89
CA GLU A 16 -5.68 -2.38 8.88
C GLU A 16 -5.65 -1.01 8.20
N VAL A 17 -6.34 -0.04 8.80
CA VAL A 17 -6.20 1.38 8.46
C VAL A 17 -5.47 2.05 9.60
N ASP A 18 -4.30 2.62 9.32
CA ASP A 18 -3.52 3.30 10.37
C ASP A 18 -4.07 4.69 10.71
N GLY A 19 -3.45 5.36 11.70
CA GLY A 19 -3.86 6.69 12.14
C GLY A 19 -3.77 7.78 11.07
N ASN A 20 -3.04 7.53 9.97
CA ASN A 20 -2.94 8.42 8.82
C ASN A 20 -3.95 8.08 7.71
N GLY A 21 -4.82 7.08 7.93
CA GLY A 21 -5.77 6.62 6.94
C GLY A 21 -5.16 5.71 5.86
N VAL A 22 -3.95 5.21 6.06
CA VAL A 22 -3.28 4.33 5.08
C VAL A 22 -3.72 2.88 5.31
N VAL A 23 -4.10 2.21 4.22
CA VAL A 23 -4.41 0.78 4.26
C VAL A 23 -3.10 -0.01 4.27
N ARG A 24 -2.97 -0.93 5.23
CA ARG A 24 -1.83 -1.84 5.34
C ARG A 24 -2.30 -3.28 5.33
N TYR A 25 -1.57 -4.14 4.64
CA TYR A 25 -1.74 -5.59 4.65
C TYR A 25 -0.57 -6.21 5.40
N ARG A 26 -0.81 -6.81 6.57
CA ARG A 26 0.23 -7.37 7.45
C ARG A 26 1.40 -6.39 7.67
N GLY A 27 1.08 -5.14 7.99
CA GLY A 27 2.03 -4.04 8.20
C GLY A 27 2.61 -3.38 6.93
N ARG A 28 2.35 -3.92 5.73
CA ARG A 28 2.84 -3.39 4.44
C ARG A 28 1.83 -2.43 3.83
N VAL A 29 2.29 -1.26 3.35
CA VAL A 29 1.43 -0.28 2.69
C VAL A 29 0.80 -0.85 1.42
N CYS A 30 -0.52 -0.73 1.28
CA CYS A 30 -1.23 -1.09 0.06
C CYS A 30 -1.17 0.06 -0.95
N VAL A 31 -0.69 -0.23 -2.16
CA VAL A 31 -0.73 0.71 -3.28
C VAL A 31 -1.98 0.42 -4.12
N PRO A 32 -2.81 1.44 -4.43
CA PRO A 32 -3.93 1.29 -5.35
C PRO A 32 -3.46 0.77 -6.72
N ASP A 33 -4.29 -0.03 -7.39
CA ASP A 33 -4.00 -0.52 -8.73
C ASP A 33 -4.27 0.55 -9.80
N VAL A 34 -3.48 1.63 -9.73
CA VAL A 34 -3.47 2.73 -10.67
C VAL A 34 -2.11 2.70 -11.36
N PRO A 35 -2.02 2.38 -12.67
CA PRO A 35 -0.76 2.14 -13.36
C PRO A 35 0.25 3.28 -13.20
N GLU A 36 -0.20 4.53 -13.31
CA GLU A 36 0.62 5.73 -13.21
C GLU A 36 1.20 5.89 -11.80
N LEU A 37 0.40 5.63 -10.78
CA LEU A 37 0.84 5.68 -9.38
C LEU A 37 1.88 4.60 -9.08
N ARG A 38 1.63 3.37 -9.53
CA ARG A 38 2.57 2.25 -9.38
C ARG A 38 3.90 2.56 -10.06
N LYS A 39 3.86 3.13 -11.28
CA LYS A 39 5.05 3.56 -12.02
C LYS A 39 5.84 4.61 -11.25
N MET A 40 5.19 5.67 -10.76
CA MET A 40 5.86 6.73 -10.00
C MET A 40 6.58 6.19 -8.75
N ILE A 41 5.93 5.31 -7.99
CA ILE A 41 6.51 4.72 -6.77
C ILE A 41 7.73 3.84 -7.10
N LEU A 42 7.63 3.01 -8.14
CA LEU A 42 8.73 2.11 -8.54
C LEU A 42 9.92 2.88 -9.09
N GLU A 43 9.68 3.90 -9.91
CA GLU A 43 10.73 4.77 -10.42
C GLU A 43 11.47 5.50 -9.30
N GLU A 44 10.75 5.98 -8.29
CA GLU A 44 11.37 6.62 -7.13
C GLU A 44 12.23 5.65 -6.34
N GLY A 45 11.72 4.44 -6.09
CA GLY A 45 12.49 3.37 -5.45
C GLY A 45 13.79 3.06 -6.20
N HIS A 46 13.72 2.95 -7.53
CA HIS A 46 14.88 2.70 -8.39
C HIS A 46 15.91 3.83 -8.38
N ARG A 47 15.46 5.10 -8.37
CA ARG A 47 16.35 6.27 -8.32
C ARG A 47 16.92 6.55 -6.92
N SER A 48 16.31 6.00 -5.89
CA SER A 48 16.76 6.18 -4.51
C SER A 48 18.10 5.46 -4.25
N GLY A 49 18.90 5.99 -3.31
CA GLY A 49 20.12 5.32 -2.83
C GLY A 49 19.87 4.04 -2.04
N LEU A 50 18.60 3.63 -1.87
CA LEU A 50 18.18 2.38 -1.23
C LEU A 50 17.93 1.26 -2.26
N SER A 51 18.09 1.52 -3.55
CA SER A 51 17.99 0.50 -4.60
C SER A 51 19.15 -0.49 -4.45
N ILE A 52 18.83 -1.73 -4.06
CA ILE A 52 19.80 -2.83 -4.01
C ILE A 52 19.62 -3.67 -5.27
N HIS A 53 20.63 -3.67 -6.13
CA HIS A 53 20.72 -4.56 -7.29
C HIS A 53 21.89 -5.53 -7.07
N PRO A 54 21.70 -6.85 -7.29
CA PRO A 54 22.81 -7.80 -7.33
C PRO A 54 23.75 -7.52 -8.50
#